data_AF-A0A938LJX5-F1
#
_entry.id   AF-A0A938LJX5-F1
#
_cell.length_a   1.000
_cell.length_b   1.000
_cell.length_c   1.000
_cell.angle_alpha   90.00
_cell.angle_beta   90.00
_cell.angle_gamma   90.00
#
_symmetry.space_group_name_H-M   'P 1'
#
loop_
_entity.id
_entity.type
_entity.pdbx_description
1 polymer ?
#
loop_
_entity_poly.entity_id
_entity_poly.type
_entity_poly.pdbx_seq_one_letter_code
_entity_poly.pdbx_strand_id
1 'polypeptide(L)'
;MGADALATHEYQKALIHYKKALELWPESEAAQKGSREAQRLTGEREEPISDILRDVRNMERGRIIAEVQDLQAQAERAMAKAVEVGRPEDYNDALRPLAQADRTIDVATVLLPEEQERLREDVHVLRKEILTRKATAESARERKAAQEAATRETQRRAADRADRENKVRQLWERATELRKSMQFMEAVQVLDRLLAVDPNDERAMRWREDLQYLEAQARQVGVRDARKAGTVEVLVDTEKAATPVGEELNGAVTYLRYPVARDWEDLTKFRRDFTKAVSAEPKAVSETRRRLSEPIDLDFEKTSLDNVLKYISEVHRGLNIVIDPDIAAGGVDLTTRVVDLKVKRVSIESVLGLILGADLGYRVEAGYLLITTKDKL
;
A
#
# COMPACT_ATOMS: atom_id res chain seq x y z
N MET A 1 -120.58 41.06 2.26
CA MET A 1 -120.38 40.16 1.10
C MET A 1 -119.00 39.49 1.10
N GLY A 2 -117.89 40.23 0.91
CA GLY A 2 -116.55 39.60 0.95
C GLY A 2 -116.18 38.99 2.31
N ALA A 3 -116.46 39.71 3.41
CA ALA A 3 -116.20 39.23 4.77
C ALA A 3 -117.09 38.05 5.16
N ASP A 4 -118.35 38.04 4.72
CA ASP A 4 -119.30 36.95 4.96
C ASP A 4 -118.88 35.66 4.22
N ALA A 5 -118.35 35.81 2.99
CA ALA A 5 -117.79 34.69 2.21
C ALA A 5 -116.51 34.11 2.85
N LEU A 6 -115.70 34.96 3.52
CA LEU A 6 -114.56 34.51 4.32
C LEU A 6 -115.02 33.70 5.55
N ALA A 7 -116.04 34.18 6.26
CA ALA A 7 -116.58 33.50 7.45
C ALA A 7 -117.22 32.14 7.12
N THR A 8 -117.83 32.01 5.94
CA THR A 8 -118.47 30.77 5.44
C THR A 8 -117.52 29.80 4.75
N HIS A 9 -116.21 30.06 4.80
CA HIS A 9 -115.16 29.21 4.20
C HIS A 9 -115.25 29.09 2.66
N GLU A 10 -115.97 30.00 2.00
CA GLU A 10 -116.08 30.09 0.54
C GLU A 10 -114.98 31.00 -0.03
N TYR A 11 -113.71 30.61 0.16
CA TYR A 11 -112.55 31.47 -0.07
C TYR A 11 -112.42 32.00 -1.52
N GLN A 12 -112.78 31.20 -2.53
CA GLN A 12 -112.79 31.62 -3.93
C GLN A 12 -113.85 32.71 -4.22
N LYS A 13 -115.04 32.60 -3.60
CA LYS A 13 -116.07 33.65 -3.75
C LYS A 13 -115.67 34.91 -3.00
N ALA A 14 -115.07 34.77 -1.82
CA ALA A 14 -114.52 35.89 -1.07
C ALA A 14 -113.51 36.68 -1.91
N LEU A 15 -112.60 35.98 -2.62
CA LEU A 15 -111.65 36.60 -3.54
C LEU A 15 -112.30 37.39 -4.68
N ILE A 16 -113.33 36.84 -5.34
CA ILE A 16 -114.05 37.55 -6.41
C ILE A 16 -114.72 38.82 -5.87
N HIS A 17 -115.32 38.74 -4.68
CA HIS A 17 -115.97 39.88 -4.05
C HIS A 17 -114.96 40.95 -3.60
N TYR A 18 -113.79 40.56 -3.09
CA TYR A 18 -112.73 41.50 -2.73
C TYR A 18 -112.05 42.12 -3.96
N LYS A 19 -111.83 41.36 -5.04
CA LYS A 19 -111.34 41.91 -6.33
C LYS A 19 -112.30 42.95 -6.90
N LYS A 20 -113.61 42.66 -6.94
CA LYS A 20 -114.64 43.64 -7.35
C LYS A 20 -114.69 44.86 -6.43
N ALA A 21 -114.49 44.68 -5.13
CA ALA A 21 -114.44 45.80 -4.19
C ALA A 21 -113.21 46.69 -4.42
N LEU A 22 -112.05 46.11 -4.76
CA LEU A 22 -110.82 46.84 -5.06
C LEU A 22 -110.85 47.51 -6.45
N GLU A 23 -111.58 46.96 -7.43
CA GLU A 23 -111.83 47.63 -8.71
C GLU A 23 -112.68 48.89 -8.55
N LEU A 24 -113.65 48.87 -7.64
CA LEU A 24 -114.51 50.02 -7.35
C LEU A 24 -113.83 51.03 -6.43
N TRP A 25 -113.10 50.57 -5.40
CA TRP A 25 -112.36 51.38 -4.43
C TRP A 25 -110.95 50.82 -4.18
N PRO A 26 -109.95 51.26 -4.97
CA PRO A 26 -108.58 50.74 -4.90
C PRO A 26 -107.87 50.95 -3.55
N GLU A 27 -108.22 52.03 -2.83
CA GLU A 27 -107.58 52.42 -1.56
C GLU A 27 -108.22 51.84 -0.30
N SER A 28 -109.24 50.97 -0.43
CA SER A 28 -109.90 50.41 0.74
C SER A 28 -109.01 49.44 1.52
N GLU A 29 -108.50 49.86 2.68
CA GLU A 29 -107.67 49.00 3.56
C GLU A 29 -108.37 47.69 3.95
N ALA A 30 -109.69 47.74 4.19
CA ALA A 30 -110.47 46.57 4.59
C ALA A 30 -110.57 45.54 3.46
N ALA A 31 -110.73 45.99 2.22
CA ALA A 31 -110.75 45.11 1.05
C ALA A 31 -109.36 44.55 0.73
N GLN A 32 -108.29 45.34 0.91
CA GLN A 32 -106.91 44.88 0.72
C GLN A 32 -106.48 43.86 1.78
N LYS A 33 -106.87 44.04 3.04
CA LYS A 33 -106.60 43.08 4.13
C LYS A 33 -107.41 41.79 3.91
N GLY A 34 -108.71 41.91 3.62
CA GLY A 34 -109.57 40.76 3.34
C GLY A 34 -109.15 39.96 2.09
N SER A 35 -108.69 40.64 1.04
CA SER A 35 -108.13 39.97 -0.15
C SER A 35 -106.86 39.19 0.18
N ARG A 36 -105.92 39.77 0.94
CA ARG A 36 -104.68 39.08 1.34
C ARG A 36 -104.95 37.87 2.24
N GLU A 37 -105.92 37.98 3.13
CA GLU A 37 -106.33 36.90 4.02
C GLU A 37 -107.03 35.77 3.25
N ALA A 38 -107.94 36.11 2.33
CA ALA A 38 -108.57 35.14 1.43
C ALA A 38 -107.54 34.47 0.50
N GLN A 39 -106.58 35.21 -0.07
CA GLN A 39 -105.47 34.63 -0.85
C GLN A 39 -104.63 33.65 -0.03
N ARG A 40 -104.31 33.97 1.23
CA ARG A 40 -103.56 33.08 2.13
C ARG A 40 -104.31 31.76 2.39
N LEU A 41 -105.64 31.82 2.53
CA LEU A 41 -106.49 30.68 2.85
C LEU A 41 -106.87 29.82 1.62
N THR A 42 -106.86 30.39 0.41
CA THR A 42 -107.17 29.67 -0.83
C THR A 42 -105.96 28.93 -1.42
N GLY A 43 -104.75 29.12 -0.88
CA GLY A 43 -103.54 28.45 -1.34
C GLY A 43 -103.01 28.92 -2.70
N GLU A 44 -103.72 29.81 -3.40
CA GLU A 44 -103.27 30.51 -4.61
C GLU A 44 -102.26 31.61 -4.24
N ARG A 45 -101.03 31.21 -3.91
CA ARG A 45 -99.88 32.09 -4.05
C ARG A 45 -99.52 32.17 -5.53
N GLU A 46 -100.12 33.10 -6.26
CA GLU A 46 -99.47 33.69 -7.43
C GLU A 46 -98.38 34.65 -6.93
N GLU A 47 -97.34 34.11 -6.27
CA GLU A 47 -96.08 34.84 -6.21
C GLU A 47 -95.56 34.89 -7.66
N PRO A 48 -95.23 36.07 -8.19
CA PRO A 48 -94.64 36.16 -9.52
C PRO A 48 -93.44 35.22 -9.56
N ILE A 49 -93.30 34.40 -10.60
CA ILE A 49 -92.17 33.46 -10.77
C ILE A 49 -90.82 34.18 -10.54
N SER A 50 -90.76 35.49 -10.80
CA SER A 50 -89.60 36.35 -10.50
C SER A 50 -89.21 36.43 -9.03
N ASP A 51 -90.15 36.41 -8.08
CA ASP A 51 -89.86 36.55 -6.65
C ASP A 51 -89.40 35.23 -6.04
N ILE A 52 -90.01 34.11 -6.45
CA ILE A 52 -89.52 32.75 -6.10
C ILE A 52 -88.10 32.54 -6.66
N LEU A 53 -87.83 32.96 -7.90
CA LEU A 53 -86.49 32.88 -8.50
C LEU A 53 -85.47 33.78 -7.80
N ARG A 54 -85.88 34.94 -7.28
CA ARG A 54 -85.01 35.81 -6.47
C ARG A 54 -84.68 35.17 -5.13
N ASP A 55 -85.65 34.55 -4.47
CA ASP A 55 -85.46 33.89 -3.19
C ASP A 55 -84.57 32.65 -3.32
N VAL A 56 -84.76 31.84 -4.37
CA VAL A 56 -83.88 30.70 -4.67
C VAL A 56 -82.44 31.17 -4.94
N ARG A 57 -82.27 32.24 -5.73
CA ARG A 57 -80.94 32.81 -6.01
C ARG A 57 -80.28 33.38 -4.76
N ASN A 58 -81.05 34.02 -3.88
CA ASN A 58 -80.57 34.54 -2.60
C ASN A 58 -80.18 33.41 -1.63
N MET A 59 -80.94 32.30 -1.62
CA MET A 59 -80.59 31.11 -0.85
C MET A 59 -79.31 30.44 -1.36
N GLU A 60 -79.16 30.29 -2.69
CA GLU A 60 -77.94 29.75 -3.30
C GLU A 60 -76.71 30.64 -3.02
N ARG A 61 -76.86 31.96 -3.13
CA ARG A 61 -75.84 32.95 -2.75
C ARG A 61 -75.44 32.80 -1.28
N GLY A 62 -76.41 32.70 -0.37
CA GLY A 62 -76.15 32.49 1.06
C GLY A 62 -75.43 31.17 1.35
N ARG A 63 -75.78 30.10 0.64
CA ARG A 63 -75.13 28.79 0.77
C ARG A 63 -73.67 28.83 0.32
N ILE A 64 -73.38 29.46 -0.81
CA ILE A 64 -72.01 29.56 -1.34
C ILE A 64 -71.13 30.39 -0.39
N ILE A 65 -71.64 31.50 0.13
CA ILE A 65 -70.92 32.33 1.12
C ILE A 65 -70.63 31.52 2.39
N ALA A 66 -71.62 30.78 2.90
CA ALA A 66 -71.43 29.93 4.07
C ALA A 66 -70.41 28.80 3.82
N GLU A 67 -70.42 28.18 2.64
CA GLU A 67 -69.45 27.15 2.26
C GLU A 67 -68.02 27.70 2.21
N VAL A 68 -67.82 28.89 1.63
CA VAL A 68 -66.51 29.55 1.61
C VAL A 68 -66.04 29.90 3.02
N GLN A 69 -66.94 30.40 3.87
CA GLN A 69 -66.63 30.70 5.28
C GLN A 69 -66.27 29.44 6.08
N ASP A 70 -66.97 28.33 5.85
CA ASP A 70 -66.65 27.05 6.48
C ASP A 70 -65.26 26.54 6.05
N LEU A 71 -64.90 26.70 4.78
CA LEU A 71 -63.58 26.34 4.27
C LEU A 71 -62.47 27.25 4.84
N GLN A 72 -62.72 28.54 5.02
CA GLN A 72 -61.81 29.46 5.72
C GLN A 72 -61.63 29.05 7.18
N ALA A 73 -62.71 28.75 7.91
CA ALA A 73 -62.64 28.28 9.29
C ALA A 73 -61.89 26.94 9.41
N GLN A 74 -62.03 26.03 8.44
CA GLN A 74 -61.24 24.80 8.38
C GLN A 74 -59.75 25.08 8.15
N ALA A 75 -59.41 26.03 7.28
CA ALA A 75 -58.03 26.46 7.05
C ALA A 75 -57.41 27.09 8.31
N GLU A 76 -58.16 27.92 9.05
CA GLU A 76 -57.71 28.51 10.31
C GLU A 76 -57.47 27.46 11.40
N ARG A 77 -58.36 26.47 11.53
CA ARG A 77 -58.17 25.34 12.48
C ARG A 77 -56.93 24.52 12.11
N ALA A 78 -56.75 24.22 10.82
CA ALA A 78 -55.58 23.52 10.33
C ALA A 78 -54.30 24.34 10.55
N MET A 79 -54.36 25.67 10.37
CA MET A 79 -53.25 26.58 10.68
C MET A 79 -52.92 26.59 12.18
N ALA A 80 -53.93 26.66 13.05
CA ALA A 80 -53.72 26.63 14.51
C ALA A 80 -53.02 25.33 14.93
N LYS A 81 -53.45 24.19 14.39
CA LYS A 81 -52.80 22.90 14.59
C LYS A 81 -51.37 22.87 14.05
N ALA A 82 -51.12 23.43 12.86
CA ALA A 82 -49.79 23.51 12.27
C ALA A 82 -48.83 24.38 13.10
N VAL A 83 -49.34 25.45 13.73
CA VAL A 83 -48.57 26.31 14.64
C VAL A 83 -48.22 25.57 15.93
N GLU A 84 -49.14 24.78 16.49
CA GLU A 84 -48.91 23.98 17.69
C GLU A 84 -47.84 22.89 17.46
N VAL A 85 -47.94 22.17 16.36
CA VAL A 85 -47.02 21.08 16.00
C VAL A 85 -45.69 21.62 15.46
N GLY A 86 -45.70 22.80 14.82
CA GLY A 86 -44.52 23.50 14.32
C GLY A 86 -43.84 22.82 13.13
N ARG A 87 -44.52 21.92 12.42
CA ARG A 87 -43.99 21.25 11.23
C ARG A 87 -44.42 22.00 9.96
N PRO A 88 -43.48 22.34 9.06
CA PRO A 88 -43.81 22.96 7.76
C PRO A 88 -44.81 22.19 6.90
N GLU A 89 -44.83 20.86 7.04
CA GLU A 89 -45.70 19.96 6.28
C GLU A 89 -47.17 20.14 6.64
N ASP A 90 -47.47 20.45 7.90
CA ASP A 90 -48.84 20.61 8.41
C ASP A 90 -49.52 21.89 7.86
N TYR A 91 -48.72 22.89 7.48
CA TYR A 91 -49.26 24.09 6.80
C TYR A 91 -49.82 23.78 5.41
N ASN A 92 -49.38 22.68 4.77
CA ASN A 92 -49.97 22.26 3.48
C ASN A 92 -51.41 21.78 3.65
N ASP A 93 -51.75 21.20 4.80
CA ASP A 93 -53.13 20.80 5.10
C ASP A 93 -54.04 22.02 5.29
N ALA A 94 -53.52 23.14 5.79
CA ALA A 94 -54.24 24.41 5.90
C ALA A 94 -54.47 25.11 4.55
N LEU A 95 -53.63 24.84 3.54
CA LEU A 95 -53.78 25.40 2.19
C LEU A 95 -54.84 24.71 1.34
N ARG A 96 -55.15 23.43 1.63
CA ARG A 96 -56.12 22.64 0.82
C ARG A 96 -57.55 23.22 0.85
N PRO A 97 -58.13 23.57 2.01
CA PRO A 97 -59.47 24.18 2.06
C PRO A 97 -59.53 25.52 1.33
N LEU A 98 -58.46 26.33 1.37
CA LEU A 98 -58.40 27.60 0.65
C LEU A 98 -58.37 27.40 -0.87
N ALA A 99 -57.68 26.38 -1.37
CA ALA A 99 -57.71 26.02 -2.79
C ALA A 99 -59.08 25.47 -3.23
N GLN A 100 -59.88 24.93 -2.31
CA GLN A 100 -61.27 24.56 -2.57
C GLN A 100 -62.17 25.81 -2.55
N ALA A 101 -61.95 26.73 -1.62
CA ALA A 101 -62.69 27.99 -1.52
C ALA A 101 -62.54 28.84 -2.79
N ASP A 102 -61.31 28.99 -3.31
CA ASP A 102 -61.07 29.68 -4.60
C ASP A 102 -61.88 29.07 -5.74
N ARG A 103 -61.90 27.72 -5.85
CA ARG A 103 -62.66 27.01 -6.87
C ARG A 103 -64.18 27.21 -6.72
N THR A 104 -64.67 27.21 -5.49
CA THR A 104 -66.09 27.47 -5.20
C THR A 104 -66.48 28.90 -5.59
N ILE A 105 -65.61 29.89 -5.34
CA ILE A 105 -65.84 31.29 -5.73
C ILE A 105 -65.81 31.45 -7.26
N ASP A 106 -64.87 30.79 -7.94
CA ASP A 106 -64.70 30.88 -9.40
C ASP A 106 -65.89 30.28 -10.18
N VAL A 107 -66.50 29.21 -9.67
CA VAL A 107 -67.65 28.54 -10.30
C VAL A 107 -68.98 29.24 -9.99
N ALA A 108 -69.03 30.09 -8.97
CA ALA A 108 -70.25 30.70 -8.47
C ALA A 108 -70.75 31.87 -9.32
N THR A 109 -71.45 31.58 -10.43
CA THR A 109 -72.10 32.59 -11.31
C THR A 109 -73.27 33.34 -10.65
N VAL A 110 -73.72 32.88 -9.48
CA VAL A 110 -74.83 33.45 -8.70
C VAL A 110 -74.39 34.65 -7.84
N LEU A 111 -73.09 34.77 -7.57
CA LEU A 111 -72.51 35.88 -6.80
C LEU A 111 -72.37 37.14 -7.64
N LEU A 112 -72.48 38.32 -7.01
CA LEU A 112 -72.13 39.57 -7.66
C LEU A 112 -70.59 39.68 -7.78
N PRO A 113 -70.06 40.38 -8.81
CA PRO A 113 -68.62 40.56 -8.98
C PRO A 113 -67.92 41.16 -7.76
N GLU A 114 -68.57 42.10 -7.07
CA GLU A 114 -68.02 42.73 -5.85
C GLU A 114 -67.86 41.74 -4.68
N GLU A 115 -68.72 40.72 -4.62
CA GLU A 115 -68.69 39.71 -3.55
C GLU A 115 -67.66 38.63 -3.82
N GLN A 116 -67.53 38.24 -5.09
CA GLN A 116 -66.46 37.35 -5.50
C GLN A 116 -65.09 37.98 -5.19
N GLU A 117 -64.93 39.28 -5.45
CA GLU A 117 -63.67 39.97 -5.18
C GLU A 117 -63.37 40.04 -3.67
N ARG A 118 -64.36 40.38 -2.84
CA ARG A 118 -64.21 40.38 -1.37
C ARG A 118 -63.82 39.00 -0.83
N LEU A 119 -64.53 37.95 -1.25
CA LEU A 119 -64.22 36.58 -0.81
C LEU A 119 -62.84 36.12 -1.28
N ARG A 120 -62.42 36.49 -2.49
CA ARG A 120 -61.06 36.22 -3.00
C ARG A 120 -60.01 36.96 -2.19
N GLU A 121 -60.25 38.22 -1.86
CA GLU A 121 -59.33 39.01 -1.03
C GLU A 121 -59.15 38.36 0.34
N ASP A 122 -60.23 37.96 1.00
CA ASP A 122 -60.19 37.28 2.30
C ASP A 122 -59.41 35.95 2.23
N VAL A 123 -59.68 35.11 1.21
CA VAL A 123 -58.94 33.85 0.99
C VAL A 123 -57.47 34.12 0.69
N HIS A 124 -57.15 35.16 -0.08
CA HIS A 124 -55.79 35.54 -0.43
C HIS A 124 -55.00 36.04 0.80
N VAL A 125 -55.62 36.86 1.65
CA VAL A 125 -55.02 37.34 2.90
C VAL A 125 -54.68 36.16 3.81
N LEU A 126 -55.63 35.25 4.03
CA LEU A 126 -55.41 34.07 4.87
C LEU A 126 -54.35 33.13 4.28
N ARG A 127 -54.35 32.92 2.95
CA ARG A 127 -53.30 32.15 2.27
C ARG A 127 -51.91 32.76 2.48
N LYS A 128 -51.79 34.09 2.32
CA LYS A 128 -50.52 34.80 2.51
C LYS A 128 -50.02 34.63 3.93
N GLU A 129 -50.89 34.71 4.93
CA GLU A 129 -50.53 34.48 6.33
C GLU A 129 -50.03 33.04 6.58
N ILE A 130 -50.70 32.03 6.03
CA ILE A 130 -50.26 30.63 6.15
C ILE A 130 -48.87 30.44 5.53
N LEU A 131 -48.62 31.05 4.36
CA LEU A 131 -47.32 30.95 3.68
C LEU A 131 -46.20 31.67 4.45
N THR A 132 -46.46 32.84 5.02
CA THR A 132 -45.44 33.53 5.84
C THR A 132 -45.12 32.74 7.11
N ARG A 133 -46.13 32.17 7.77
CA ARG A 133 -45.93 31.29 8.93
C ARG A 133 -45.17 30.00 8.57
N LYS A 134 -45.45 29.42 7.41
CA LYS A 134 -44.70 28.26 6.90
C LYS A 134 -43.23 28.61 6.69
N ALA A 135 -42.93 29.73 6.02
CA ALA A 135 -41.56 30.16 5.76
C ALA A 135 -40.78 30.47 7.05
N THR A 136 -41.43 31.07 8.06
CA THR A 136 -40.79 31.30 9.37
C THR A 136 -40.53 30.00 10.13
N ALA A 137 -41.44 29.03 10.06
CA ALA A 137 -41.25 27.71 10.65
C ALA A 137 -40.10 26.93 9.98
N GLU A 138 -40.00 26.98 8.65
CA GLU A 138 -38.88 26.39 7.88
C GLU A 138 -37.55 27.02 8.28
N SER A 139 -37.46 28.36 8.27
CA SER A 139 -36.24 29.07 8.68
C SER A 139 -35.85 28.79 10.14
N ALA A 140 -36.83 28.72 11.04
CA ALA A 140 -36.57 28.36 12.44
C ALA A 140 -36.02 26.94 12.58
N ARG A 141 -36.53 25.97 11.80
CA ARG A 141 -36.04 24.59 11.77
C ARG A 141 -34.63 24.51 11.21
N GLU A 142 -34.35 25.21 10.11
CA GLU A 142 -33.00 25.28 9.53
C GLU A 142 -32.00 25.90 10.50
N ARG A 143 -32.37 26.99 11.19
CA ARG A 143 -31.51 27.62 12.21
C ARG A 143 -31.23 26.66 13.37
N LYS A 144 -32.25 25.95 13.87
CA LYS A 144 -32.06 24.93 14.92
C LYS A 144 -31.14 23.81 14.45
N ALA A 145 -31.36 23.28 13.24
CA ALA A 145 -30.52 22.23 12.66
C ALA A 145 -29.08 22.70 12.45
N ALA A 146 -28.87 23.94 11.99
CA ALA A 146 -27.55 24.54 11.83
C ALA A 146 -26.85 24.77 13.18
N GLN A 147 -27.59 25.21 14.21
CA GLN A 147 -27.08 25.36 15.58
C GLN A 147 -26.70 24.01 16.19
N GLU A 148 -27.52 22.98 16.01
CA GLU A 148 -27.21 21.61 16.46
C GLU A 148 -25.99 21.04 15.72
N ALA A 149 -25.87 21.28 14.41
CA ALA A 149 -24.70 20.88 13.64
C ALA A 149 -23.43 21.60 14.11
N ALA A 150 -23.50 22.92 14.33
CA ALA A 150 -22.38 23.73 14.82
C ALA A 150 -21.95 23.32 16.25
N THR A 151 -22.91 23.03 17.14
CA THR A 151 -22.61 22.54 18.50
C THR A 151 -21.99 21.15 18.46
N ARG A 152 -22.49 20.23 17.62
CA ARG A 152 -21.86 18.91 17.42
C ARG A 152 -20.45 19.03 16.84
N GLU A 153 -20.22 19.93 15.89
CA GLU A 153 -18.89 20.13 15.31
C GLU A 153 -17.90 20.71 16.32
N THR A 154 -18.31 21.72 17.10
CA THR A 154 -17.47 22.28 18.16
C THR A 154 -17.16 21.26 19.25
N GLN A 155 -18.14 20.42 19.64
CA GLN A 155 -17.93 19.30 20.57
C GLN A 155 -16.95 18.27 20.01
N ARG A 156 -17.09 17.86 18.75
CA ARG A 156 -16.15 16.95 18.08
C ARG A 156 -14.73 17.52 18.06
N ARG A 157 -14.57 18.77 17.60
CA ARG A 157 -13.26 19.45 17.59
C ARG A 157 -12.67 19.59 18.99
N ALA A 158 -13.50 19.81 20.02
CA ALA A 158 -13.04 19.87 21.41
C ALA A 158 -12.61 18.50 21.93
N ALA A 159 -13.35 17.43 21.62
CA ALA A 159 -12.98 16.06 21.96
C ALA A 159 -11.68 15.64 21.26
N ASP A 160 -11.54 15.89 19.96
CA ASP A 160 -10.33 15.58 19.19
C ASP A 160 -9.10 16.31 19.75
N ARG A 161 -9.26 17.58 20.18
CA ARG A 161 -8.20 18.34 20.86
C ARG A 161 -7.84 17.73 22.21
N ALA A 162 -8.84 17.38 23.02
CA ALA A 162 -8.61 16.76 24.33
C ALA A 162 -7.90 15.41 24.19
N ASP A 163 -8.28 14.59 23.21
CA ASP A 163 -7.63 13.31 22.92
C ASP A 163 -6.18 13.50 22.46
N ARG A 164 -5.92 14.50 21.61
CA ARG A 164 -4.55 14.86 21.19
C ARG A 164 -3.71 15.30 22.39
N GLU A 165 -4.24 16.16 23.25
CA GLU A 165 -3.55 16.63 24.47
C GLU A 165 -3.26 15.49 25.45
N ASN A 166 -4.22 14.58 25.65
CA ASN A 166 -4.03 13.40 26.49
C ASN A 166 -2.95 12.48 25.94
N LYS A 167 -2.92 12.26 24.62
CA LYS A 167 -1.89 11.45 23.97
C LYS A 167 -0.50 12.09 24.09
N VAL A 168 -0.41 13.41 23.89
CA VAL A 168 0.84 14.17 24.09
C VAL A 168 1.32 14.02 25.54
N ARG A 169 0.44 14.15 26.53
CA ARG A 169 0.76 13.97 27.95
C ARG A 169 1.30 12.55 28.25
N GLN A 170 0.61 11.52 27.77
CA GLN A 170 1.03 10.12 27.95
C GLN A 170 2.41 9.85 27.32
N LEU A 171 2.67 10.40 26.13
CA LEU A 171 3.96 10.26 25.46
C LEU A 171 5.07 10.98 26.25
N TRP A 172 4.81 12.17 26.78
CA TRP A 172 5.74 12.89 27.67
C TRP A 172 6.06 12.09 28.94
N GLU A 173 5.03 11.56 29.62
CA GLU A 173 5.20 10.71 30.81
C GLU A 173 6.05 9.48 30.50
N ARG A 174 5.73 8.80 29.39
CA ARG A 174 6.47 7.61 28.98
C ARG A 174 7.92 7.92 28.61
N ALA A 175 8.19 9.00 27.88
CA ALA A 175 9.56 9.43 27.56
C ALA A 175 10.34 9.77 28.84
N THR A 176 9.68 10.38 29.83
CA THR A 176 10.28 10.70 31.12
C THR A 176 10.66 9.44 31.90
N GLU A 177 9.79 8.43 31.94
CA GLU A 177 10.07 7.14 32.56
C GLU A 177 11.25 6.43 31.90
N LEU A 178 11.25 6.33 30.57
CA LEU A 178 12.33 5.68 29.82
C LEU A 178 13.68 6.36 30.06
N ARG A 179 13.70 7.70 30.12
CA ARG A 179 14.90 8.44 30.52
C ARG A 179 15.37 8.07 31.92
N LYS A 180 14.46 7.97 32.91
CA LYS A 180 14.83 7.57 34.29
C LYS A 180 15.41 6.15 34.32
N SER A 181 14.92 5.26 33.46
CA SER A 181 15.42 3.91 33.28
C SER A 181 16.68 3.81 32.41
N MET A 182 17.28 4.94 31.99
CA MET A 182 18.44 5.01 31.07
C MET A 182 18.22 4.37 29.69
N GLN A 183 16.95 4.16 29.30
CA GLN A 183 16.55 3.65 27.99
C GLN A 183 16.43 4.82 27.01
N PHE A 184 17.58 5.40 26.65
CA PHE A 184 17.62 6.66 25.88
C PHE A 184 17.11 6.48 24.45
N MET A 185 17.39 5.34 23.81
CA MET A 185 16.99 5.10 22.41
C MET A 185 15.46 4.96 22.30
N GLU A 186 14.84 4.22 23.21
CA GLU A 186 13.40 4.06 23.29
C GLU A 186 12.71 5.38 23.62
N ALA A 187 13.32 6.19 24.51
CA ALA A 187 12.82 7.52 24.82
C ALA A 187 12.83 8.45 23.59
N VAL A 188 13.90 8.40 22.77
CA VAL A 188 13.97 9.14 21.48
C VAL A 188 12.85 8.70 20.54
N GLN A 189 12.58 7.39 20.40
CA GLN A 189 11.49 6.89 19.56
C GLN A 189 10.10 7.35 20.04
N VAL A 190 9.90 7.45 21.36
CA VAL A 190 8.65 7.98 21.93
C VAL A 190 8.50 9.47 21.63
N LEU A 191 9.60 10.25 21.69
CA LEU A 191 9.60 11.66 21.30
C LEU A 191 9.40 11.85 19.79
N ASP A 192 9.91 10.96 18.94
CA ASP A 192 9.61 10.97 17.49
C ASP A 192 8.11 10.79 17.23
N ARG A 193 7.45 9.87 17.97
CA ARG A 193 5.98 9.71 17.89
C ARG A 193 5.24 10.93 18.39
N LEU A 194 5.78 11.62 19.40
CA LEU A 194 5.22 12.87 19.91
C LEU A 194 5.30 13.96 18.86
N LEU A 195 6.46 14.14 18.21
CA LEU A 195 6.65 15.10 17.13
C LEU A 195 5.81 14.77 15.88
N ALA A 196 5.48 13.50 15.64
CA ALA A 196 4.52 13.13 14.61
C ALA A 196 3.08 13.57 14.96
N VAL A 197 2.74 13.64 16.25
CA VAL A 197 1.43 14.14 16.72
C VAL A 197 1.42 15.66 16.83
N ASP A 198 2.51 16.27 17.29
CA ASP A 198 2.71 17.72 17.38
C ASP A 198 4.08 18.15 16.84
N PRO A 199 4.16 18.47 15.53
CA PRO A 199 5.41 18.82 14.88
C PRO A 199 6.05 20.12 15.37
N ASN A 200 5.33 20.96 16.11
CA ASN A 200 5.81 22.28 16.53
C ASN A 200 6.19 22.33 18.03
N ASP A 201 6.26 21.19 18.72
CA ASP A 201 6.71 21.13 20.11
C ASP A 201 8.23 21.30 20.19
N GLU A 202 8.70 22.54 20.36
CA GLU A 202 10.12 22.88 20.52
C GLU A 202 10.78 22.14 21.69
N ARG A 203 10.02 21.90 22.77
CA ARG A 203 10.52 21.22 23.96
C ARG A 203 10.82 19.75 23.65
N ALA A 204 9.94 19.09 22.89
CA ALA A 204 10.15 17.71 22.47
C ALA A 204 11.35 17.57 21.52
N MET A 205 11.52 18.52 20.58
CA MET A 205 12.69 18.54 19.67
C MET A 205 14.00 18.66 20.44
N ARG A 206 14.11 19.65 21.32
CA ARG A 206 15.32 19.84 22.13
C ARG A 206 15.60 18.64 23.02
N TRP A 207 14.56 18.08 23.64
CA TRP A 207 14.75 16.95 24.52
C TRP A 207 15.19 15.69 23.78
N ARG A 208 14.69 15.49 22.56
CA ARG A 208 15.12 14.42 21.67
C ARG A 208 16.62 14.54 21.35
N GLU A 209 17.10 15.73 21.02
CA GLU A 209 18.53 15.98 20.77
C GLU A 209 19.38 15.67 22.01
N ASP A 210 18.96 16.13 23.19
CA ASP A 210 19.65 15.85 24.44
C ASP A 210 19.75 14.34 24.71
N LEU A 211 18.67 13.59 24.45
CA LEU A 211 18.65 12.13 24.64
C LEU A 211 19.48 11.39 23.60
N GLN A 212 19.52 11.86 22.34
CA GLN A 212 20.42 11.32 21.32
C GLN A 212 21.89 11.51 21.70
N TYR A 213 22.23 12.67 22.26
CA TYR A 213 23.56 12.91 22.79
C TYR A 213 23.93 11.94 23.93
N LEU A 214 23.02 11.75 24.89
CA LEU A 214 23.24 10.80 25.99
C LEU A 214 23.36 9.35 25.52
N GLU A 215 22.56 8.94 24.53
CA GLU A 215 22.65 7.61 23.91
C GLU A 215 24.02 7.40 23.25
N ALA A 216 24.49 8.38 22.46
CA ALA A 216 25.80 8.32 21.83
C ALA A 216 26.92 8.23 22.86
N GLN A 217 26.82 8.97 23.96
CA GLN A 217 27.78 8.91 25.06
C GLN A 217 27.78 7.54 25.75
N ALA A 218 26.61 6.98 26.05
CA ALA A 218 26.48 5.65 26.64
C ALA A 218 27.10 4.57 25.73
N ARG A 219 26.83 4.65 24.43
CA ARG A 219 27.43 3.77 23.43
C ARG A 219 28.95 3.91 23.38
N GLN A 220 29.48 5.14 23.46
CA GLN A 220 30.92 5.39 23.47
C GLN A 220 31.60 4.77 24.71
N VAL A 221 30.95 4.80 25.87
CA VAL A 221 31.45 4.13 27.08
C VAL A 221 31.53 2.62 26.86
N GLY A 222 30.46 2.01 26.32
CA GLY A 222 30.46 0.58 25.98
C GLY A 222 31.58 0.19 25.00
N VAL A 223 31.83 1.00 23.97
CA VAL A 223 32.95 0.79 23.03
C VAL A 223 34.30 0.91 23.74
N ARG A 224 34.47 1.88 24.65
CA ARG A 224 35.71 2.01 25.43
C ARG A 224 35.96 0.81 26.32
N ASP A 225 34.93 0.28 26.96
CA ASP A 225 35.07 -0.88 27.84
C ASP A 225 35.33 -2.16 27.04
N ALA A 226 34.64 -2.36 25.91
CA ALA A 226 34.93 -3.43 24.97
C ALA A 226 36.37 -3.35 24.44
N ARG A 227 36.85 -2.14 24.10
CA ARG A 227 38.24 -1.92 23.68
C ARG A 227 39.22 -2.29 24.79
N LYS A 228 38.97 -1.90 26.04
CA LYS A 228 39.84 -2.28 27.17
C LYS A 228 39.89 -3.79 27.34
N ALA A 229 38.73 -4.46 27.28
CA ALA A 229 38.65 -5.92 27.39
C ALA A 229 39.45 -6.62 26.27
N GLY A 230 39.25 -6.22 25.01
CA GLY A 230 40.01 -6.77 23.89
C GLY A 230 41.50 -6.42 23.94
N THR A 231 41.88 -5.26 24.49
CA THR A 231 43.30 -4.92 24.70
C THR A 231 43.95 -5.86 25.71
N VAL A 232 43.26 -6.18 26.81
CA VAL A 232 43.76 -7.15 27.81
C VAL A 232 43.89 -8.54 27.19
N GLU A 233 42.90 -8.98 26.41
CA GLU A 233 42.92 -10.27 25.73
C GLU A 233 44.11 -10.41 24.78
N VAL A 234 44.35 -9.40 23.94
CA VAL A 234 45.50 -9.38 23.01
C VAL A 234 46.82 -9.40 23.76
N LEU A 235 46.95 -8.68 24.87
CA LEU A 235 48.17 -8.72 25.70
C LEU A 235 48.39 -10.11 26.30
N VAL A 236 47.33 -10.74 26.82
CA VAL A 236 47.40 -12.11 27.36
C VAL A 236 47.83 -13.10 26.27
N ASP A 237 47.27 -13.01 25.08
CA ASP A 237 47.64 -13.91 23.98
C ASP A 237 49.05 -13.65 23.47
N THR A 238 49.52 -12.40 23.50
CA THR A 238 50.91 -12.06 23.19
C THR A 238 51.88 -12.67 24.20
N GLU A 239 51.58 -12.58 25.50
CA GLU A 239 52.39 -13.20 26.57
C GLU A 239 52.38 -14.74 26.48
N LYS A 240 51.24 -15.35 26.15
CA LYS A 240 51.16 -16.80 25.88
C LYS A 240 52.03 -17.19 24.69
N ALA A 241 52.01 -16.41 23.60
CA ALA A 241 52.81 -16.69 22.42
C ALA A 241 54.32 -16.48 22.67
N ALA A 242 54.68 -15.56 23.57
CA ALA A 242 56.05 -15.36 24.00
C ALA A 242 56.57 -16.49 24.91
N THR A 243 55.66 -17.29 25.49
CA THR A 243 56.04 -18.48 26.25
C THR A 243 56.55 -19.53 25.25
N PRO A 244 57.82 -19.94 25.32
CA PRO A 244 58.36 -20.94 24.40
C PRO A 244 57.54 -22.21 24.49
N VAL A 245 57.12 -22.74 23.32
CA VAL A 245 56.37 -24.00 23.26
C VAL A 245 57.31 -25.12 23.72
N GLY A 246 57.15 -25.52 24.98
CA GLY A 246 57.76 -26.73 25.50
C GLY A 246 56.91 -27.93 25.08
N GLU A 247 57.55 -28.95 24.54
CA GLU A 247 56.87 -30.21 24.25
C GLU A 247 56.90 -31.06 25.53
N GLU A 248 55.75 -31.59 25.93
CA GLU A 248 55.67 -32.46 27.10
C GLU A 248 56.13 -33.87 26.70
N LEU A 249 57.44 -34.12 26.83
CA LEU A 249 58.00 -35.46 26.69
C LEU A 249 58.13 -36.09 28.07
N ASN A 250 57.49 -37.25 28.26
CA ASN A 250 57.60 -38.08 29.47
C ASN A 250 57.23 -37.36 30.78
N GLY A 251 56.22 -36.47 30.76
CA GLY A 251 55.74 -35.74 31.94
C GLY A 251 56.63 -34.57 32.39
N ALA A 252 57.62 -34.19 31.57
CA ALA A 252 58.44 -33.00 31.79
C ALA A 252 58.36 -32.07 30.58
N VAL A 253 58.08 -30.79 30.83
CA VAL A 253 58.07 -29.75 29.78
C VAL A 253 59.49 -29.53 29.29
N THR A 254 59.78 -29.96 28.06
CA THR A 254 61.10 -29.85 27.44
C THR A 254 61.06 -28.77 26.36
N TYR A 255 61.87 -27.72 26.53
CA TYR A 255 61.99 -26.64 25.56
C TYR A 255 62.90 -27.05 24.40
N LEU A 256 62.59 -26.58 23.19
CA LEU A 256 63.48 -26.71 22.03
C LEU A 256 64.83 -26.05 22.36
N ARG A 257 65.82 -26.88 22.66
CA ARG A 257 67.21 -26.46 22.83
C ARG A 257 67.99 -26.91 21.61
N TYR A 258 68.91 -26.06 21.15
CA TYR A 258 69.87 -26.51 20.16
C TYR A 258 70.62 -27.72 20.70
N PRO A 259 70.79 -28.79 19.89
CA PRO A 259 71.59 -29.95 20.27
C PRO A 259 72.99 -29.53 20.71
N VAL A 260 73.61 -30.32 21.59
CA VAL A 260 74.99 -30.06 22.01
C VAL A 260 75.91 -30.26 20.80
N ALA A 261 77.06 -29.59 20.75
CA ALA A 261 77.96 -29.61 19.59
C ALA A 261 78.27 -31.02 19.06
N ARG A 262 78.37 -32.01 19.95
CA ARG A 262 78.57 -33.43 19.59
C ARG A 262 77.41 -34.02 18.79
N ASP A 263 76.17 -33.74 19.18
CA ASP A 263 74.97 -34.24 18.51
C ASP A 263 74.86 -33.65 17.09
N TRP A 264 75.30 -32.40 16.91
CA TRP A 264 75.40 -31.77 15.58
C TRP A 264 76.41 -32.44 14.67
N GLU A 265 77.58 -32.83 15.19
CA GLU A 265 78.57 -33.58 14.42
C GLU A 265 78.01 -34.92 13.95
N ASP A 266 77.29 -35.62 14.83
CA ASP A 266 76.72 -36.93 14.54
C ASP A 266 75.57 -36.84 13.52
N LEU A 267 74.69 -35.83 13.64
CA LEU A 267 73.67 -35.52 12.63
C LEU A 267 74.29 -35.18 11.27
N THR A 268 75.42 -34.46 11.27
CA THR A 268 76.11 -34.07 10.03
C THR A 268 76.74 -35.28 9.34
N LYS A 269 77.35 -36.18 10.09
CA LYS A 269 77.86 -37.46 9.58
C LYS A 269 76.74 -38.31 8.99
N PHE A 270 75.65 -38.47 9.74
CA PHE A 270 74.48 -39.23 9.29
C PHE A 270 73.92 -38.70 7.96
N ARG A 271 73.75 -37.38 7.83
CA ARG A 271 73.29 -36.76 6.57
C ARG A 271 74.24 -37.04 5.41
N ARG A 272 75.55 -36.92 5.63
CA ARG A 272 76.56 -37.18 4.59
C ARG A 272 76.51 -38.62 4.10
N ASP A 273 76.35 -39.58 5.01
CA ASP A 273 76.29 -40.99 4.66
C ASP A 273 74.99 -41.36 3.96
N PHE A 274 73.86 -40.78 4.39
CA PHE A 274 72.57 -40.93 3.73
C PHE A 274 72.58 -40.41 2.28
N THR A 275 73.13 -39.20 2.05
CA THR A 275 73.23 -38.64 0.69
C THR A 275 74.08 -39.52 -0.22
N LYS A 276 75.18 -40.09 0.29
CA LYS A 276 76.02 -41.02 -0.49
C LYS A 276 75.28 -42.29 -0.88
N ALA A 277 74.44 -42.82 0.01
CA ALA A 277 73.66 -44.03 -0.26
C ALA A 277 72.58 -43.80 -1.32
N VAL A 278 71.94 -42.63 -1.33
CA VAL A 278 70.88 -42.28 -2.29
C VAL A 278 71.45 -42.01 -3.70
N SER A 279 72.68 -41.48 -3.82
CA SER A 279 73.30 -41.14 -5.11
C SER A 279 74.04 -42.27 -5.82
N ALA A 280 73.95 -43.52 -5.36
CA ALA A 280 74.64 -44.65 -6.02
C ALA A 280 73.85 -45.18 -7.23
N GLU A 281 74.36 -44.98 -8.46
CA GLU A 281 73.75 -45.53 -9.69
C GLU A 281 73.78 -47.08 -9.72
N PRO A 282 72.80 -47.75 -10.36
CA PRO A 282 72.80 -49.21 -10.52
C PRO A 282 74.00 -49.72 -11.33
N LYS A 283 74.63 -50.81 -10.86
CA LYS A 283 75.86 -51.37 -11.45
C LYS A 283 75.77 -51.64 -12.96
N ALA A 284 74.62 -52.10 -13.45
CA ALA A 284 74.41 -52.40 -14.88
C ALA A 284 74.44 -51.16 -15.79
N VAL A 285 73.99 -50.00 -15.28
CA VAL A 285 74.05 -48.72 -16.02
C VAL A 285 75.49 -48.22 -16.05
N SER A 286 76.22 -48.35 -14.94
CA SER A 286 77.65 -48.00 -14.85
C SER A 286 78.51 -48.81 -15.83
N GLU A 287 78.27 -50.11 -15.97
CA GLU A 287 78.97 -50.96 -16.95
C GLU A 287 78.69 -50.57 -18.40
N THR A 288 77.44 -50.25 -18.72
CA THR A 288 77.04 -49.80 -20.08
C THR A 288 77.68 -48.45 -20.41
N ARG A 289 77.73 -47.52 -19.44
CA ARG A 289 78.43 -46.23 -19.59
C ARG A 289 79.94 -46.41 -19.75
N ARG A 290 80.56 -47.34 -19.03
CA ARG A 290 81.98 -47.66 -19.19
C ARG A 290 82.31 -48.13 -20.61
N ARG A 291 81.44 -48.95 -21.21
CA ARG A 291 81.61 -49.46 -22.58
C ARG A 291 81.47 -48.36 -23.63
N LEU A 292 80.57 -47.40 -23.42
CA LEU A 292 80.45 -46.22 -24.30
C LEU A 292 81.72 -45.34 -24.31
N SER A 293 82.54 -45.40 -23.26
CA SER A 293 83.80 -44.68 -23.18
C SER A 293 84.97 -45.39 -23.90
N GLU A 294 84.78 -46.61 -24.41
CA GLU A 294 85.85 -47.36 -25.10
C GLU A 294 86.14 -46.77 -26.50
N PRO A 295 87.42 -46.70 -26.93
CA PRO A 295 87.79 -46.09 -28.20
C PRO A 295 87.52 -47.01 -29.39
N ILE A 296 86.98 -46.45 -30.48
CA ILE A 296 86.72 -47.15 -31.75
C ILE A 296 87.33 -46.40 -32.95
N ASP A 297 87.75 -47.15 -33.96
CA ASP A 297 88.21 -46.64 -35.25
C ASP A 297 87.12 -46.89 -36.30
N LEU A 298 86.61 -45.84 -36.94
CA LEU A 298 85.52 -45.91 -37.92
C LEU A 298 85.88 -45.09 -39.17
N ASP A 299 85.66 -45.68 -40.35
CA ASP A 299 85.83 -45.02 -41.65
C ASP A 299 84.61 -45.35 -42.51
N PHE A 300 83.73 -44.36 -42.68
CA PHE A 300 82.52 -44.45 -43.49
C PHE A 300 82.52 -43.35 -44.55
N GLU A 301 82.25 -43.74 -45.79
CA GLU A 301 82.01 -42.83 -46.92
C GLU A 301 80.60 -43.09 -47.46
N LYS A 302 79.70 -42.11 -47.28
CA LYS A 302 78.31 -42.07 -47.74
C LYS A 302 77.47 -43.28 -47.34
N THR A 303 77.67 -43.79 -46.13
CA THR A 303 76.91 -44.92 -45.58
C THR A 303 75.64 -44.43 -44.89
N SER A 304 74.54 -45.17 -44.98
CA SER A 304 73.30 -44.83 -44.24
C SER A 304 73.48 -44.98 -42.73
N LEU A 305 72.81 -44.10 -41.98
CA LEU A 305 72.87 -44.06 -40.51
C LEU A 305 72.47 -45.40 -39.86
N ASP A 306 71.46 -46.08 -40.41
CA ASP A 306 71.04 -47.42 -39.94
C ASP A 306 72.18 -48.46 -40.04
N ASN A 307 72.92 -48.46 -41.15
CA ASN A 307 74.05 -49.36 -41.35
C ASN A 307 75.23 -49.02 -40.42
N VAL A 308 75.43 -47.73 -40.12
CA VAL A 308 76.47 -47.29 -39.17
C VAL A 308 76.15 -47.74 -37.75
N LEU A 309 74.90 -47.61 -37.30
CA LEU A 309 74.47 -48.06 -35.97
C LEU A 309 74.56 -49.58 -35.82
N LYS A 310 74.17 -50.33 -36.86
CA LYS A 310 74.36 -51.79 -36.90
C LYS A 310 75.83 -52.17 -36.85
N TYR A 311 76.69 -51.51 -37.62
CA TYR A 311 78.14 -51.76 -37.59
C TYR A 311 78.74 -51.49 -36.21
N ILE A 312 78.36 -50.40 -35.53
CA ILE A 312 78.82 -50.12 -34.16
C ILE A 312 78.38 -51.23 -33.19
N SER A 313 77.16 -51.74 -33.34
CA SER A 313 76.67 -52.87 -32.52
C SER A 313 77.38 -54.20 -32.82
N GLU A 314 77.82 -54.42 -34.06
CA GLU A 314 78.50 -55.65 -34.48
C GLU A 314 79.99 -55.67 -34.10
N VAL A 315 80.68 -54.54 -34.27
CA VAL A 315 82.11 -54.40 -33.94
C VAL A 315 82.32 -54.45 -32.43
N HIS A 316 81.40 -53.89 -31.65
CA HIS A 316 81.49 -53.89 -30.19
C HIS A 316 80.54 -54.92 -29.57
N ARG A 317 81.01 -56.18 -29.48
CA ARG A 317 80.27 -57.28 -28.84
C ARG A 317 79.92 -56.92 -27.39
N GLY A 318 78.65 -56.58 -27.16
CA GLY A 318 78.11 -56.27 -25.83
C GLY A 318 77.49 -54.88 -25.67
N LEU A 319 77.45 -54.04 -26.71
CA LEU A 319 76.61 -52.85 -26.76
C LEU A 319 75.39 -53.14 -27.64
N ASN A 320 74.26 -53.46 -27.00
CA ASN A 320 73.00 -53.63 -27.72
C ASN A 320 72.40 -52.26 -28.01
N ILE A 321 72.33 -51.87 -29.29
CA ILE A 321 71.73 -50.61 -29.72
C ILE A 321 70.31 -50.90 -30.19
N VAL A 322 69.32 -50.36 -29.46
CA VAL A 322 67.90 -50.47 -29.80
C VAL A 322 67.44 -49.14 -30.36
N ILE A 323 66.88 -49.16 -31.57
CA ILE A 323 66.29 -47.99 -32.21
C ILE A 323 64.80 -47.95 -31.81
N ASP A 324 64.38 -46.82 -31.23
CA ASP A 324 62.98 -46.58 -30.87
C ASP A 324 62.10 -46.51 -32.15
N PRO A 325 61.01 -47.31 -32.26
CA PRO A 325 60.11 -47.26 -33.40
C PRO A 325 59.49 -45.87 -33.64
N ASP A 326 59.45 -45.01 -32.62
CA ASP A 326 58.88 -43.67 -32.71
C ASP A 326 59.72 -42.68 -33.55
N ILE A 327 60.99 -43.00 -33.84
CA ILE A 327 61.85 -42.19 -34.71
C ILE A 327 61.28 -42.14 -36.14
N ALA A 328 60.77 -43.27 -36.64
CA ALA A 328 60.12 -43.34 -37.95
C ALA A 328 58.80 -42.56 -37.98
N ALA A 329 58.06 -42.55 -36.86
CA ALA A 329 56.84 -41.76 -36.70
C ALA A 329 57.10 -40.24 -36.65
N GLY A 330 58.29 -39.83 -36.18
CA GLY A 330 58.76 -38.44 -36.18
C GLY A 330 59.25 -37.91 -37.54
N GLY A 331 59.13 -38.70 -38.62
CA GLY A 331 59.51 -38.27 -39.97
C GLY A 331 61.01 -38.35 -40.29
N VAL A 332 61.82 -38.95 -39.42
CA VAL A 332 63.26 -39.15 -39.64
C VAL A 332 63.51 -40.56 -40.18
N ASP A 333 63.79 -40.67 -41.48
CA ASP A 333 64.15 -41.94 -42.12
C ASP A 333 65.67 -42.19 -42.02
N LEU A 334 66.04 -43.17 -41.20
CA LEU A 334 67.44 -43.53 -40.92
C LEU A 334 68.16 -44.16 -42.13
N THR A 335 67.43 -44.56 -43.17
CA THR A 335 68.01 -45.18 -44.37
C THR A 335 68.44 -44.15 -45.42
N THR A 336 67.78 -43.00 -45.48
CA THR A 336 68.08 -41.92 -46.44
C THR A 336 69.15 -40.96 -45.92
N ARG A 337 69.39 -40.93 -44.61
CA ARG A 337 70.44 -40.10 -43.99
C ARG A 337 71.81 -40.75 -44.15
N VAL A 338 72.64 -40.15 -45.00
CA VAL A 338 74.03 -40.57 -45.19
C VAL A 338 74.97 -39.87 -44.20
N VAL A 339 75.97 -40.60 -43.74
CA VAL A 339 76.99 -40.14 -42.80
C VAL A 339 78.37 -40.36 -43.43
N ASP A 340 79.14 -39.28 -43.52
CA ASP A 340 80.56 -39.29 -43.88
C ASP A 340 81.37 -39.06 -42.59
N LEU A 341 82.02 -40.11 -42.06
CA LEU A 341 82.77 -40.01 -40.80
C LEU A 341 84.05 -40.83 -40.86
N LYS A 342 85.18 -40.16 -40.63
CA LYS A 342 86.50 -40.79 -40.43
C LYS A 342 87.06 -40.40 -39.08
N VAL A 343 87.03 -41.33 -38.13
CA VAL A 343 87.52 -41.11 -36.77
C VAL A 343 88.45 -42.25 -36.35
N LYS A 344 89.55 -41.89 -35.70
CA LYS A 344 90.50 -42.84 -35.09
C LYS A 344 90.59 -42.57 -33.59
N ARG A 345 90.46 -43.62 -32.77
CA ARG A 345 90.56 -43.62 -31.29
C ARG A 345 89.61 -42.64 -30.59
N VAL A 346 88.35 -42.57 -31.04
CA VAL A 346 87.33 -41.73 -30.40
C VAL A 346 86.37 -42.61 -29.59
N SER A 347 85.88 -42.12 -28.45
CA SER A 347 84.90 -42.88 -27.65
C SER A 347 83.57 -43.03 -28.38
N ILE A 348 82.90 -44.17 -28.20
CA ILE A 348 81.59 -44.44 -28.82
C ILE A 348 80.57 -43.35 -28.44
N GLU A 349 80.62 -42.84 -27.20
CA GLU A 349 79.80 -41.71 -26.75
C GLU A 349 79.97 -40.46 -27.63
N SER A 350 81.21 -40.08 -27.91
CA SER A 350 81.50 -38.91 -28.76
C SER A 350 81.10 -39.16 -30.20
N VAL A 351 81.28 -40.39 -30.69
CA VAL A 351 80.85 -40.80 -32.04
C VAL A 351 79.33 -40.73 -32.18
N LEU A 352 78.57 -41.25 -31.20
CA LEU A 352 77.11 -41.16 -31.19
C LEU A 352 76.63 -39.71 -31.13
N GLY A 353 77.29 -38.86 -30.34
CA GLY A 353 77.00 -37.43 -30.31
C GLY A 353 77.17 -36.74 -31.67
N LEU A 354 78.18 -37.13 -32.45
CA LEU A 354 78.42 -36.59 -33.79
C LEU A 354 77.44 -37.12 -34.84
N ILE A 355 77.12 -38.41 -34.77
CA ILE A 355 76.30 -39.09 -35.77
C ILE A 355 74.79 -38.78 -35.59
N LEU A 356 74.30 -38.71 -34.36
CA LEU A 356 72.88 -38.52 -34.06
C LEU A 356 72.41 -37.06 -34.30
N GLY A 357 73.32 -36.09 -34.20
CA GLY A 357 73.07 -34.68 -34.53
C GLY A 357 72.11 -33.97 -33.56
N ALA A 358 71.32 -33.03 -34.09
CA ALA A 358 70.45 -32.17 -33.27
C ALA A 358 69.17 -32.86 -32.80
N ASP A 359 68.59 -33.76 -33.59
CA ASP A 359 67.21 -34.23 -33.40
C ASP A 359 67.11 -35.57 -32.67
N LEU A 360 68.19 -36.36 -32.71
CA LEU A 360 68.29 -37.67 -32.04
C LEU A 360 69.24 -37.59 -30.85
N GLY A 361 68.99 -38.40 -29.84
CA GLY A 361 69.91 -38.63 -28.74
C GLY A 361 69.83 -40.08 -28.24
N TYR A 362 70.55 -40.37 -27.17
CA TYR A 362 70.58 -41.71 -26.58
C TYR A 362 70.30 -41.69 -25.08
N ARG A 363 69.63 -42.73 -24.59
CA ARG A 363 69.47 -43.04 -23.16
C ARG A 363 70.23 -44.32 -22.85
N VAL A 364 71.02 -44.28 -21.78
CA VAL A 364 71.73 -45.47 -21.28
C VAL A 364 70.81 -46.19 -20.31
N GLU A 365 70.42 -47.41 -20.66
CA GLU A 365 69.68 -48.29 -19.78
C GLU A 365 70.52 -49.50 -19.39
N ALA A 366 70.00 -50.32 -18.49
CA ALA A 366 70.71 -51.50 -18.00
C ALA A 366 70.90 -52.52 -19.14
N GLY A 367 72.09 -52.54 -19.74
CA GLY A 367 72.49 -53.54 -20.74
C GLY A 367 72.16 -53.19 -22.20
N TYR A 368 71.56 -52.03 -22.47
CA TYR A 368 71.33 -51.56 -23.83
C TYR A 368 71.33 -50.03 -23.93
N LEU A 369 71.57 -49.55 -25.14
CA LEU A 369 71.51 -48.15 -25.52
C LEU A 369 70.24 -47.92 -26.34
N LEU A 370 69.33 -47.08 -25.85
CA LEU A 370 68.14 -46.68 -26.58
C LEU A 370 68.43 -45.40 -27.35
N ILE A 371 68.27 -45.42 -28.67
CA ILE A 371 68.34 -44.22 -29.51
C ILE A 371 66.90 -43.75 -29.74
N THR A 372 66.61 -42.50 -29.38
CA THR A 372 65.27 -41.89 -29.49
C THR A 372 65.40 -40.40 -29.87
N THR A 373 64.27 -39.76 -30.16
CA THR A 373 64.20 -38.31 -30.41
C THR A 373 64.52 -37.51 -29.16
N LYS A 374 65.22 -36.38 -29.27
CA LYS A 374 65.58 -35.54 -28.09
C LYS A 374 64.40 -35.06 -27.26
N ASP A 375 63.22 -34.92 -27.87
CA ASP A 375 62.00 -34.53 -27.15
C ASP A 375 61.54 -35.56 -26.10
N LYS A 376 62.05 -36.80 -26.17
CA LYS A 376 61.69 -37.91 -25.26
C LYS A 376 62.82 -38.30 -24.29
N LEU A 377 63.98 -37.66 -24.38
CA LEU A 377 65.12 -37.88 -23.50
C LEU A 377 64.99 -37.10 -22.20
#